data_AF-A0A081P916-F1
#
_entry.id   AF-A0A081P916-F1
#
_cell.length_a   1.000
_cell.length_b   1.000
_cell.length_c   1.000
_cell.angle_alpha   90.00
_cell.angle_beta   90.00
_cell.angle_gamma   90.00
#
_symmetry.space_group_name_H-M   'P 1'
#
loop_
_entity.id
_entity.type
_entity.pdbx_description
1 polymer ?
#
loop_
_entity_poly.entity_id
_entity_poly.type
_entity_poly.pdbx_seq_one_letter_code
_entity_poly.pdbx_strand_id
1 'polypeptide(L)'
;MDDKKKTIIREIEHWRRSKLLPERYCDFLLNIYLEDNQEKPGSSGGLFGITASKISDSNWKIWVMLLVVACAFSFTVLHFNAFQLPMQIGVSLLFLACCYGYGGYKREKDPMGSQILIGMASLFLLFIGVYLMKLHGMQSSVFVVTYVFLCSLVWIVTGLLARHVPFHLGGWVSLVFCYGWLLHYQLDSISWVTLELSWVPLSILFCWMGWMVHEKSRHMGLVFFLLSLIVWYMPELYGMLYAEQYGEMTLQWMLLVKIVTEASLLFVWRKKWTEWVV
;
A
#
# COMPACT_ATOMS: atom_id res chain seq x y z
N MET A 1 -0.36 -23.49 44.75
CA MET A 1 -0.35 -24.33 43.52
C MET A 1 1.02 -24.97 43.28
N ASP A 2 2.12 -24.35 43.71
CA ASP A 2 3.49 -24.87 43.53
C ASP A 2 3.82 -26.20 44.22
N ASP A 3 3.26 -26.48 45.40
CA ASP A 3 3.65 -27.70 46.14
C ASP A 3 3.19 -28.99 45.44
N LYS A 4 2.00 -28.99 44.83
CA LYS A 4 1.53 -30.13 44.02
C LYS A 4 2.40 -30.32 42.77
N LYS A 5 2.83 -29.23 42.13
CA LYS A 5 3.68 -29.24 40.93
C LYS A 5 5.10 -29.74 41.24
N LYS A 6 5.70 -29.31 42.36
CA LYS A 6 6.99 -29.84 42.83
C LYS A 6 6.95 -31.33 43.14
N THR A 7 5.83 -31.81 43.68
CA THR A 7 5.61 -33.25 43.90
C THR A 7 5.56 -34.00 42.57
N ILE A 8 4.81 -33.50 41.58
CA ILE A 8 4.71 -34.13 40.23
C ILE A 8 6.08 -34.19 39.53
N ILE A 9 6.88 -33.12 39.59
CA ILE A 9 8.23 -33.11 38.98
C ILE A 9 9.14 -34.16 39.64
N ARG A 10 9.08 -34.30 40.96
CA ARG A 10 9.85 -35.32 41.70
C ARG A 10 9.42 -36.75 41.34
N GLU A 11 8.13 -36.98 41.11
CA GLU A 11 7.62 -38.28 40.67
C GLU A 11 8.09 -38.62 39.26
N ILE A 12 8.08 -37.66 38.33
CA ILE A 12 8.59 -37.86 36.95
C ILE A 12 10.08 -38.21 36.96
N GLU A 13 10.90 -37.55 37.79
CA GLU A 13 12.31 -37.91 37.97
C GLU A 13 12.49 -39.30 38.59
N HIS A 14 11.63 -39.67 39.53
CA HIS A 14 11.63 -41.01 40.12
C HIS A 14 11.31 -42.08 39.07
N TRP A 15 10.31 -41.86 38.21
CA TRP A 15 9.97 -42.76 37.09
C TRP A 15 11.11 -42.89 36.07
N ARG A 16 11.85 -41.80 35.83
CA ARG A 16 13.05 -41.80 34.98
C ARG A 16 14.17 -42.65 35.59
N ARG A 17 14.48 -42.47 36.88
CA ARG A 17 15.56 -43.22 37.56
C ARG A 17 15.24 -44.71 37.73
N SER A 18 13.98 -45.04 37.94
CA SER A 18 13.51 -46.43 38.07
C SER A 18 13.22 -47.11 36.72
N LYS A 19 13.36 -46.41 35.59
CA LYS A 19 13.04 -46.88 34.22
C LYS A 19 11.60 -47.40 34.06
N LEU A 20 10.66 -46.88 34.85
CA LEU A 20 9.23 -47.22 34.74
C LEU A 20 8.60 -46.68 33.45
N LEU A 21 9.16 -45.58 32.91
CA LEU A 21 8.76 -44.95 31.66
C LEU A 21 9.99 -44.70 30.78
N PRO A 22 9.88 -44.84 29.44
CA PRO A 22 10.97 -44.50 28.53
C PRO A 22 11.34 -43.02 28.63
N GLU A 23 12.64 -42.72 28.55
CA GLU A 23 13.19 -41.37 28.80
C GLU A 23 12.51 -40.27 27.97
N ARG A 24 12.18 -40.56 26.72
CA ARG A 24 11.50 -39.62 25.81
C ARG A 24 10.16 -39.11 26.34
N TYR A 25 9.41 -39.94 27.08
CA TYR A 25 8.12 -39.53 27.66
C TYR A 25 8.31 -38.71 28.93
N CYS A 26 9.31 -39.04 29.75
CA CYS A 26 9.69 -38.24 30.91
C CYS A 26 10.15 -36.84 30.47
N ASP A 27 10.96 -36.75 29.41
CA ASP A 27 11.42 -35.47 28.86
C ASP A 27 10.26 -34.62 28.33
N PHE A 28 9.27 -35.24 27.68
CA PHE A 28 8.05 -34.55 27.23
C PHE A 28 7.22 -33.99 28.39
N LEU A 29 6.96 -34.79 29.43
CA LEU A 29 6.20 -34.35 30.61
C LEU A 29 6.95 -33.28 31.40
N LEU A 30 8.26 -33.43 31.54
CA LEU A 30 9.12 -32.44 32.20
C LEU A 30 9.07 -31.11 31.45
N ASN A 31 9.13 -31.14 30.10
CA ASN A 31 8.98 -29.94 29.29
C ASN A 31 7.62 -29.27 29.48
N ILE A 32 6.50 -30.02 29.58
CA ILE A 32 5.19 -29.41 29.83
C ILE A 32 5.15 -28.68 31.17
N TYR A 33 5.68 -29.28 32.24
CA TYR A 33 5.64 -28.69 33.58
C TYR A 33 6.72 -27.61 33.80
N LEU A 34 7.83 -27.64 33.05
CA LEU A 34 8.87 -26.61 33.06
C LEU A 34 8.55 -25.43 32.13
N GLU A 35 7.90 -25.67 30.98
CA GLU A 35 7.36 -24.61 30.12
C GLU A 35 6.26 -23.81 30.81
N ASP A 36 5.63 -24.35 31.85
CA ASP A 36 4.67 -23.63 32.69
C ASP A 36 5.37 -22.82 33.81
N ASN A 37 6.71 -22.91 33.96
CA ASN A 37 7.52 -22.04 34.83
C ASN A 37 8.22 -20.92 34.05
N GLN A 38 8.47 -21.16 32.76
CA GLN A 38 8.65 -20.04 31.86
C GLN A 38 7.25 -19.56 31.54
N GLU A 39 6.76 -18.56 32.28
CA GLU A 39 5.79 -17.65 31.67
C GLU A 39 6.35 -17.33 30.29
N LYS A 40 5.83 -17.98 29.24
CA LYS A 40 5.99 -17.50 27.87
C LYS A 40 5.52 -16.06 28.02
N PRO A 41 6.40 -15.05 27.91
CA PRO A 41 5.91 -13.68 27.87
C PRO A 41 4.96 -13.73 26.69
N GLY A 42 3.68 -13.52 26.99
CA GLY A 42 2.62 -14.10 26.21
C GLY A 42 2.83 -13.85 24.73
N SER A 43 2.26 -14.72 23.93
CA SER A 43 1.65 -14.35 22.66
C SER A 43 0.60 -13.23 22.86
N SER A 44 0.96 -12.14 23.54
CA SER A 44 0.29 -10.86 23.48
C SER A 44 0.62 -10.33 22.10
N GLY A 45 -0.23 -10.70 21.15
CA GLY A 45 -0.51 -9.87 19.99
C GLY A 45 -1.02 -8.52 20.48
N GLY A 46 -0.12 -7.70 21.02
CA GLY A 46 -0.37 -6.28 21.16
C GLY A 46 -0.47 -5.75 19.74
N LEU A 47 -1.61 -5.11 19.43
CA LEU A 47 -1.71 -4.32 18.21
C LEU A 47 -0.49 -3.39 18.16
N PHE A 48 0.25 -3.38 17.05
CA PHE A 48 1.51 -2.62 16.87
C PHE A 48 2.75 -3.08 17.67
N GLY A 49 2.77 -4.28 18.27
CA GLY A 49 3.97 -4.81 18.93
C GLY A 49 4.36 -4.06 20.23
N ILE A 50 3.41 -3.34 20.82
CA ILE A 50 3.58 -2.64 22.08
C ILE A 50 3.08 -3.56 23.21
N THR A 51 3.99 -4.04 24.05
CA THR A 51 3.66 -4.86 25.23
C THR A 51 3.21 -3.95 26.39
N ALA A 52 2.19 -4.36 27.14
CA ALA A 52 1.67 -3.60 28.29
C ALA A 52 2.74 -3.25 29.35
N SER A 53 3.74 -4.12 29.52
CA SER A 53 4.89 -3.87 30.41
C SER A 53 5.78 -2.71 29.97
N LYS A 54 5.93 -2.48 28.65
CA LYS A 54 6.66 -1.30 28.13
C LYS A 54 5.92 0.02 28.35
N ILE A 55 4.60 -0.05 28.53
CA ILE A 55 3.76 1.13 28.78
C ILE A 55 3.81 1.51 30.27
N SER A 56 3.84 0.53 31.19
CA SER A 56 3.87 0.82 32.63
C SER A 56 5.21 1.37 33.13
N ASP A 57 6.33 1.00 32.50
CA ASP A 57 7.67 1.54 32.83
C ASP A 57 8.03 2.84 32.08
N SER A 58 7.07 3.46 31.39
CA SER A 58 7.33 4.65 30.58
C SER A 58 7.47 5.94 31.42
N ASN A 59 8.50 6.73 31.12
CA ASN A 59 8.80 7.97 31.82
C ASN A 59 7.70 9.04 31.61
N TRP A 60 7.27 9.70 32.68
CA TRP A 60 6.22 10.75 32.64
C TRP A 60 6.52 11.86 31.62
N LYS A 61 7.81 12.18 31.37
CA LYS A 61 8.21 13.19 30.38
C LYS A 61 7.82 12.79 28.95
N ILE A 62 7.89 11.50 28.62
CA ILE A 62 7.49 10.98 27.31
C ILE A 62 5.97 11.11 27.15
N TRP A 63 5.21 10.82 28.20
CA TRP A 63 3.76 11.02 28.21
C TRP A 63 3.35 12.47 28.03
N VAL A 64 4.01 13.40 28.72
CA VAL A 64 3.76 14.84 28.53
C VAL A 64 4.14 15.28 27.12
N MET A 65 5.28 14.83 26.60
CA MET A 65 5.68 15.13 25.23
C MET A 65 4.64 14.60 24.21
N LEU A 66 4.21 13.35 24.35
CA LEU A 66 3.18 12.75 23.50
C LEU A 66 1.87 13.51 23.59
N LEU A 67 1.44 13.90 24.79
CA LEU A 67 0.24 14.67 25.00
C LEU A 67 0.34 16.05 24.35
N VAL A 68 1.46 16.75 24.51
CA VAL A 68 1.70 18.06 23.87
C VAL A 68 1.67 17.93 22.34
N VAL A 69 2.33 16.92 21.78
CA VAL A 69 2.33 16.66 20.33
C VAL A 69 0.92 16.31 19.84
N ALA A 70 0.17 15.48 20.57
CA ALA A 70 -1.19 15.11 20.23
C ALA A 70 -2.16 16.31 20.30
N CYS A 71 -2.02 17.16 21.32
CA CYS A 71 -2.77 18.40 21.44
C CYS A 71 -2.45 19.38 20.31
N ALA A 72 -1.15 19.57 20.00
CA ALA A 72 -0.72 20.43 18.89
C ALA A 72 -1.27 19.91 17.56
N PHE A 73 -1.13 18.61 17.29
CA PHE A 73 -1.66 17.97 16.09
C PHE A 73 -3.19 18.13 15.99
N SER A 74 -3.92 17.85 17.08
CA SER A 74 -5.38 17.98 17.10
C SER A 74 -5.82 19.43 16.88
N PHE A 75 -5.16 20.39 17.53
CA PHE A 75 -5.41 21.82 17.33
C PHE A 75 -5.20 22.23 15.87
N THR A 76 -4.09 21.80 15.28
CA THR A 76 -3.76 22.04 13.88
C THR A 76 -4.80 21.47 12.93
N VAL A 77 -5.25 20.22 13.13
CA VAL A 77 -6.28 19.59 12.28
C VAL A 77 -7.62 20.31 12.41
N LEU A 78 -8.05 20.67 13.63
CA LEU A 78 -9.32 21.34 13.86
C LEU A 78 -9.37 22.78 13.32
N HIS A 79 -8.24 23.50 13.38
CA HIS A 79 -8.14 24.89 12.94
C HIS A 79 -7.46 25.04 11.58
N PHE A 80 -7.25 23.95 10.84
CA PHE A 80 -6.50 23.96 9.59
C PHE A 80 -7.03 25.00 8.60
N ASN A 81 -8.36 25.08 8.45
CA ASN A 81 -9.02 26.03 7.55
C ASN A 81 -8.94 27.49 8.02
N ALA A 82 -8.70 27.73 9.31
CA ALA A 82 -8.57 29.08 9.86
C ALA A 82 -7.16 29.67 9.63
N PHE A 83 -6.18 28.82 9.31
CA PHE A 83 -4.82 29.29 9.04
C PHE A 83 -4.71 29.95 7.67
N GLN A 84 -3.76 30.88 7.54
CA GLN A 84 -3.40 31.48 6.25
C GLN A 84 -2.70 30.46 5.35
N LEU A 85 -2.80 30.63 4.03
CA LEU A 85 -2.22 29.73 3.02
C LEU A 85 -0.77 29.29 3.31
N PRO A 86 0.20 30.19 3.64
CA PRO A 86 1.58 29.77 3.88
C PRO A 86 1.72 28.78 5.05
N MET A 87 0.89 28.95 6.09
CA MET A 87 0.92 28.10 7.28
C MET A 87 0.28 26.74 6.99
N GLN A 88 -0.79 26.69 6.20
CA GLN A 88 -1.38 25.43 5.73
C GLN A 88 -0.39 24.62 4.89
N ILE A 89 0.32 25.28 3.96
CA ILE A 89 1.39 24.65 3.17
C ILE A 89 2.53 24.18 4.07
N GLY A 90 3.00 25.05 4.98
CA GLY A 90 4.13 24.75 5.87
C GLY A 90 3.87 23.54 6.77
N VAL A 91 2.69 23.47 7.39
CA VAL A 91 2.29 22.32 8.21
C VAL A 91 2.18 21.05 7.37
N SER A 92 1.56 21.13 6.18
CA SER A 92 1.39 19.98 5.29
C SER A 92 2.75 19.44 4.81
N LEU A 93 3.68 20.33 4.46
CA LEU A 93 5.03 19.97 4.06
C LEU A 93 5.84 19.41 5.23
N LEU A 94 5.70 19.96 6.43
CA LEU A 94 6.33 19.41 7.63
C LEU A 94 5.86 17.98 7.89
N PHE A 95 4.55 17.75 7.85
CA PHE A 95 3.98 16.41 7.99
C PHE A 95 4.52 15.44 6.92
N LEU A 96 4.52 15.86 5.66
CA LEU A 96 5.07 15.08 4.55
C LEU A 96 6.56 14.78 4.74
N ALA A 97 7.36 15.76 5.15
CA ALA A 97 8.79 15.58 5.41
C ALA A 97 9.03 14.58 6.54
N CYS A 98 8.24 14.64 7.61
CA CYS A 98 8.29 13.65 8.69
C CYS A 98 7.92 12.24 8.18
N CYS A 99 6.85 12.09 7.41
CA CYS A 99 6.43 10.78 6.88
C CYS A 99 7.45 10.18 5.89
N TYR A 100 7.92 10.96 4.92
CA TYR A 100 8.93 10.49 3.96
C TYR A 100 10.28 10.25 4.63
N GLY A 101 10.70 11.13 5.55
CA GLY A 101 11.96 10.98 6.29
C GLY A 101 11.95 9.75 7.19
N TYR A 102 10.89 9.56 7.97
CA TYR A 102 10.75 8.37 8.82
C TYR A 102 10.55 7.09 8.02
N GLY A 103 9.77 7.15 6.93
CA GLY A 103 9.60 6.04 5.98
C GLY A 103 10.94 5.64 5.36
N GLY A 104 11.74 6.60 4.90
CA GLY A 104 13.08 6.37 4.39
C GLY A 104 14.02 5.76 5.43
N TYR A 105 14.02 6.27 6.66
CA TYR A 105 14.82 5.73 7.77
C TYR A 105 14.47 4.28 8.12
N LYS A 106 13.18 3.93 8.08
CA LYS A 106 12.71 2.56 8.39
C LYS A 106 12.89 1.57 7.26
N ARG A 107 13.27 1.99 6.06
CA ARG A 107 13.30 1.14 4.84
C ARG A 107 14.09 -0.16 5.02
N GLU A 108 15.21 -0.12 5.74
CA GLU A 108 16.04 -1.31 5.96
C GLU A 108 15.52 -2.22 7.09
N LYS A 109 14.93 -1.63 8.14
CA LYS A 109 14.49 -2.35 9.34
C LYS A 109 13.09 -2.95 9.19
N ASP A 110 12.22 -2.26 8.45
CA ASP A 110 10.83 -2.60 8.22
C ASP A 110 10.43 -2.14 6.81
N PRO A 111 10.79 -2.92 5.77
CA PRO A 111 10.58 -2.52 4.38
C PRO A 111 9.09 -2.37 4.04
N MET A 112 8.22 -3.24 4.60
CA MET A 112 6.78 -3.20 4.35
C MET A 112 6.14 -1.96 5.00
N GLY A 113 6.44 -1.70 6.28
CA GLY A 113 5.93 -0.51 6.97
C GLY A 113 6.44 0.80 6.34
N SER A 114 7.70 0.81 5.89
CA SER A 114 8.28 1.93 5.13
C SER A 114 7.50 2.20 3.84
N GLN A 115 7.24 1.16 3.04
CA GLN A 115 6.51 1.31 1.77
C GLN A 115 5.08 1.81 1.97
N ILE A 116 4.37 1.28 2.96
CA ILE A 116 3.01 1.73 3.29
C ILE A 116 3.03 3.20 3.71
N LEU A 117 3.96 3.60 4.58
CA LEU A 117 4.04 4.97 5.06
C LEU A 117 4.38 5.96 3.95
N ILE A 118 5.35 5.62 3.09
CA ILE A 118 5.73 6.43 1.92
C ILE A 118 4.53 6.55 0.97
N GLY A 119 3.84 5.44 0.68
CA GLY A 119 2.64 5.44 -0.16
C GLY A 119 1.51 6.31 0.42
N MET A 120 1.25 6.21 1.72
CA MET A 120 0.29 7.08 2.42
C MET A 120 0.69 8.55 2.35
N ALA A 121 1.98 8.87 2.49
CA ALA A 121 2.48 10.24 2.35
C ALA A 121 2.28 10.76 0.92
N SER A 122 2.46 9.92 -0.10
CA SER A 122 2.21 10.27 -1.50
C SER A 122 0.73 10.53 -1.78
N LEU A 123 -0.16 9.69 -1.26
CA LEU A 123 -1.60 9.93 -1.35
C LEU A 123 -1.98 11.21 -0.61
N PHE A 124 -1.46 11.43 0.59
CA PHE A 124 -1.70 12.67 1.34
C PHE A 124 -1.22 13.89 0.54
N LEU A 125 -0.04 13.86 -0.07
CA LEU A 125 0.46 14.94 -0.94
C LEU A 125 -0.56 15.27 -2.04
N LEU A 126 -1.05 14.26 -2.77
CA LEU A 126 -2.02 14.47 -3.84
C LEU A 126 -3.32 15.07 -3.30
N PHE A 127 -3.89 14.51 -2.24
CA PHE A 127 -5.17 14.98 -1.69
C PHE A 127 -5.07 16.36 -1.06
N ILE A 128 -4.02 16.64 -0.28
CA ILE A 128 -3.87 17.93 0.40
C ILE A 128 -3.67 19.05 -0.61
N GLY A 129 -2.93 18.82 -1.70
CA GLY A 129 -2.76 19.82 -2.75
C GLY A 129 -4.08 20.19 -3.44
N VAL A 130 -4.87 19.18 -3.83
CA VAL A 130 -6.20 19.40 -4.43
C VAL A 130 -7.15 20.09 -3.43
N TYR A 131 -7.10 19.69 -2.15
CA TYR A 131 -7.89 20.31 -1.09
C TYR A 131 -7.54 21.80 -0.90
N LEU A 132 -6.25 22.15 -0.86
CA LEU A 132 -5.79 23.53 -0.73
C LEU A 132 -6.21 24.40 -1.91
N MET A 133 -6.15 23.86 -3.13
CA MET A 133 -6.66 24.55 -4.32
C MET A 133 -8.16 24.81 -4.22
N LYS A 134 -8.93 23.82 -3.76
CA LYS A 134 -10.38 23.95 -3.55
C LYS A 134 -10.70 25.02 -2.52
N LEU A 135 -9.97 25.05 -1.40
CA LEU A 135 -10.17 25.96 -0.28
C LEU A 135 -9.92 27.43 -0.68
N HIS A 136 -8.97 27.68 -1.58
CA HIS A 136 -8.58 29.03 -2.02
C HIS A 136 -9.25 29.44 -3.34
N GLY A 137 -10.31 28.76 -3.76
CA GLY A 137 -11.08 29.10 -4.97
C GLY A 137 -10.36 28.80 -6.30
N MET A 138 -9.23 28.09 -6.29
CA MET A 138 -8.50 27.66 -7.50
C MET A 138 -9.07 26.35 -8.05
N GLN A 139 -10.38 26.29 -8.26
CA GLN A 139 -11.08 25.06 -8.66
C GLN A 139 -11.12 24.81 -10.18
N SER A 140 -10.42 25.62 -10.98
CA SER A 140 -10.32 25.34 -12.42
C SER A 140 -9.69 23.97 -12.65
N SER A 141 -10.35 23.14 -13.46
CA SER A 141 -9.90 21.80 -13.81
C SER A 141 -8.45 21.80 -14.32
N VAL A 142 -8.03 22.87 -14.99
CA VAL A 142 -6.66 23.04 -15.49
C VAL A 142 -5.64 23.04 -14.34
N PHE A 143 -5.89 23.74 -13.24
CA PHE A 143 -4.95 23.78 -12.11
C PHE A 143 -4.83 22.42 -11.42
N VAL A 144 -5.96 21.74 -11.22
CA VAL A 144 -5.98 20.41 -10.59
C VAL A 144 -5.25 19.39 -11.45
N VAL A 145 -5.55 19.34 -12.76
CA VAL A 145 -4.88 18.43 -13.70
C VAL A 145 -3.38 18.74 -13.80
N THR A 146 -3.01 20.03 -13.86
CA THR A 146 -1.60 20.45 -13.88
C THR A 146 -0.87 19.99 -12.62
N TYR A 147 -1.51 20.13 -11.45
CA TYR A 147 -0.95 19.67 -10.19
C TYR A 147 -0.75 18.16 -10.15
N VAL A 148 -1.78 17.38 -10.50
CA VAL A 148 -1.70 15.91 -10.55
C VAL A 148 -0.63 15.47 -11.56
N PHE A 149 -0.55 16.13 -12.72
CA PHE A 149 0.50 15.92 -13.71
C PHE A 149 1.91 16.17 -13.12
N LEU A 150 2.13 17.29 -12.44
CA LEU A 150 3.43 17.57 -11.83
C LEU A 150 3.79 16.55 -10.72
N CYS A 151 2.83 16.18 -9.87
CA CYS A 151 3.03 15.11 -8.87
C CYS A 151 3.41 13.79 -9.54
N SER A 152 2.71 13.42 -10.61
CA SER A 152 2.97 12.18 -11.35
C SER A 152 4.37 12.13 -11.96
N LEU A 153 4.86 13.25 -12.53
CA LEU A 153 6.22 13.34 -13.06
C LEU A 153 7.25 13.17 -11.95
N VAL A 154 7.04 13.82 -10.80
CA VAL A 154 7.93 13.65 -9.64
C VAL A 154 7.99 12.19 -9.23
N TRP A 155 6.85 11.49 -9.14
CA TRP A 155 6.78 10.07 -8.75
C TRP A 155 7.42 9.13 -9.78
N ILE A 156 7.28 9.42 -11.07
CA ILE A 156 7.94 8.65 -12.14
C ILE A 156 9.46 8.82 -12.04
N VAL A 157 9.96 10.06 -11.97
CA VAL A 157 11.40 10.33 -11.91
C VAL A 157 12.03 9.71 -10.68
N THR A 158 11.42 9.92 -9.52
CA THR A 158 11.91 9.35 -8.25
C THR A 158 11.79 7.83 -8.22
N GLY A 159 10.71 7.25 -8.74
CA GLY A 159 10.54 5.80 -8.88
C GLY A 159 11.59 5.17 -9.80
N LEU A 160 11.94 5.86 -10.89
CA LEU A 160 12.99 5.46 -11.82
C LEU A 160 14.38 5.52 -11.16
N LEU A 161 14.71 6.64 -10.50
CA LEU A 161 16.00 6.84 -9.83
C LEU A 161 16.21 5.87 -8.66
N ALA A 162 15.16 5.64 -7.86
CA ALA A 162 15.23 4.80 -6.68
C ALA A 162 14.90 3.32 -6.93
N ARG A 163 14.59 2.95 -8.19
CA ARG A 163 14.14 1.60 -8.62
C ARG A 163 12.95 1.07 -7.82
N HIS A 164 12.05 1.98 -7.45
CA HIS A 164 10.85 1.68 -6.65
C HIS A 164 9.63 1.49 -7.55
N VAL A 165 9.27 0.22 -7.78
CA VAL A 165 8.15 -0.18 -8.65
C VAL A 165 6.82 0.51 -8.27
N PRO A 166 6.35 0.50 -7.01
CA PRO A 166 5.04 1.07 -6.67
C PRO A 166 4.96 2.57 -6.93
N PHE A 167 6.07 3.28 -6.74
CA PHE A 167 6.12 4.73 -6.91
C PHE A 167 6.14 5.12 -8.39
N HIS A 168 6.91 4.38 -9.19
CA HIS A 168 6.91 4.54 -10.64
C HIS A 168 5.53 4.21 -11.24
N LEU A 169 4.92 3.10 -10.82
CA LEU A 169 3.58 2.70 -11.24
C LEU A 169 2.53 3.74 -10.82
N GLY A 170 2.58 4.23 -9.58
CA GLY A 170 1.65 5.24 -9.06
C GLY A 170 1.66 6.51 -9.89
N GLY A 171 2.84 6.99 -10.31
CA GLY A 171 2.94 8.14 -11.20
C GLY A 171 2.30 7.89 -12.57
N TRP A 172 2.57 6.73 -13.19
CA TRP A 172 1.91 6.37 -14.46
C TRP A 172 0.40 6.23 -14.33
N VAL A 173 -0.09 5.61 -13.25
CA VAL A 173 -1.52 5.48 -12.98
C VAL A 173 -2.16 6.87 -12.84
N SER A 174 -1.53 7.81 -12.13
CA SER A 174 -2.01 9.20 -12.06
C SER A 174 -2.04 9.88 -13.44
N LEU A 175 -1.06 9.63 -14.32
CA LEU A 175 -1.10 10.13 -15.70
C LEU A 175 -2.22 9.52 -16.52
N VAL A 176 -2.50 8.23 -16.35
CA VAL A 176 -3.63 7.54 -16.98
C VAL A 176 -4.95 8.19 -16.57
N PHE A 177 -5.12 8.58 -15.31
CA PHE A 177 -6.28 9.37 -14.87
C PHE A 177 -6.34 10.76 -15.51
N CYS A 178 -5.21 11.47 -15.61
CA CYS A 178 -5.17 12.76 -16.33
C CYS A 178 -5.54 12.61 -17.81
N TYR A 179 -5.09 11.53 -18.46
CA TYR A 179 -5.46 11.20 -19.84
C TYR A 179 -6.96 10.91 -19.95
N GLY A 180 -7.54 10.12 -19.05
CA GLY A 180 -8.98 9.85 -19.03
C GLY A 180 -9.83 11.10 -18.82
N TRP A 181 -9.35 12.02 -17.97
CA TRP A 181 -9.98 13.34 -17.80
C TRP A 181 -9.94 14.17 -19.09
N LEU A 182 -8.78 14.24 -19.75
CA LEU A 182 -8.62 14.95 -21.02
C LEU A 182 -9.54 14.35 -22.10
N LEU A 183 -9.62 13.02 -22.16
CA LEU A 183 -10.46 12.28 -23.08
C LEU A 183 -11.94 12.64 -22.91
N HIS A 184 -12.42 12.72 -21.66
CA HIS A 184 -13.79 13.15 -21.34
C HIS A 184 -14.11 14.54 -21.89
N TYR A 185 -13.14 15.46 -21.86
CA TYR A 185 -13.35 16.84 -22.32
C TYR A 185 -13.25 17.01 -23.84
N GLN A 186 -12.47 16.16 -24.52
CA GLN A 186 -12.25 16.27 -25.97
C GLN A 186 -13.25 15.47 -26.81
N LEU A 187 -13.86 14.41 -26.25
CA LEU A 187 -14.83 13.59 -26.97
C LEU A 187 -16.26 14.08 -26.68
N ASP A 188 -16.77 14.98 -27.53
CA ASP A 188 -18.15 15.50 -27.48
C ASP A 188 -19.22 14.39 -27.56
N SER A 189 -18.90 13.29 -28.22
CA SER A 189 -19.74 12.08 -28.24
C SER A 189 -18.87 10.87 -27.93
N ILE A 190 -18.93 10.44 -26.68
CA ILE A 190 -18.30 9.19 -26.27
C ILE A 190 -19.19 8.09 -26.87
N SER A 191 -18.71 7.43 -27.91
CA SER A 191 -19.25 6.15 -28.34
C SER A 191 -18.43 5.04 -27.69
N TRP A 192 -19.03 3.87 -27.49
CA TRP A 192 -18.30 2.71 -26.97
C TRP A 192 -17.06 2.39 -27.84
N VAL A 193 -17.20 2.48 -29.16
CA VAL A 193 -16.10 2.25 -30.11
C VAL A 193 -14.97 3.25 -29.93
N THR A 194 -15.28 4.55 -29.79
CA THR A 194 -14.25 5.58 -29.57
C THR A 194 -13.53 5.38 -28.24
N LEU A 195 -14.23 4.88 -27.22
CA LEU A 195 -13.64 4.59 -25.92
C LEU A 195 -12.67 3.41 -26.03
N GLU A 196 -13.08 2.29 -26.62
CA GLU A 196 -12.21 1.14 -26.84
C GLU A 196 -10.97 1.51 -27.69
N LEU A 197 -11.16 2.26 -28.77
CA LEU A 197 -10.08 2.70 -29.66
C LEU A 197 -9.08 3.64 -28.95
N SER A 198 -9.51 4.33 -27.90
CA SER A 198 -8.64 5.25 -27.15
C SER A 198 -7.74 4.51 -26.16
N TRP A 199 -8.26 3.49 -25.47
CA TRP A 199 -7.53 2.82 -24.38
C TRP A 199 -6.89 1.48 -24.79
N VAL A 200 -7.52 0.69 -25.66
CA VAL A 200 -7.00 -0.64 -26.02
C VAL A 200 -5.65 -0.56 -26.74
N PRO A 201 -5.45 0.29 -27.77
CA PRO A 201 -4.13 0.45 -28.38
C PRO A 201 -3.07 0.92 -27.38
N LEU A 202 -3.45 1.77 -26.42
CA LEU A 202 -2.56 2.25 -25.35
C LEU A 202 -2.12 1.11 -24.42
N SER A 203 -3.03 0.20 -24.06
CA SER A 203 -2.69 -1.00 -23.26
C SER A 203 -1.70 -1.92 -23.99
N ILE A 204 -1.90 -2.14 -25.29
CA ILE A 204 -1.02 -2.96 -26.13
C ILE A 204 0.36 -2.28 -26.24
N LEU A 205 0.40 -0.97 -26.43
CA LEU A 205 1.63 -0.18 -26.44
C LEU A 205 2.40 -0.33 -25.12
N PHE A 206 1.73 -0.20 -23.97
CA PHE A 206 2.38 -0.40 -22.67
C PHE A 206 2.89 -1.83 -22.49
N CYS A 207 2.15 -2.84 -22.93
CA CYS A 207 2.61 -4.23 -22.88
C CYS A 207 3.85 -4.44 -23.75
N TRP A 208 3.87 -3.85 -24.96
CA TRP A 208 5.00 -3.91 -25.88
C TRP A 208 6.23 -3.17 -25.34
N MET A 209 6.05 -1.99 -24.76
CA MET A 209 7.13 -1.27 -24.07
C MET A 209 7.64 -2.05 -22.86
N GLY A 210 6.75 -2.70 -22.11
CA GLY A 210 7.13 -3.59 -21.00
C GLY A 210 8.05 -4.72 -21.47
N TRP A 211 7.70 -5.38 -22.58
CA TRP A 211 8.53 -6.40 -23.21
C TRP A 211 9.92 -5.86 -23.58
N MET A 212 9.98 -4.74 -24.32
CA MET A 212 11.23 -4.16 -24.81
C MET A 212 12.14 -3.67 -23.67
N VAL A 213 11.57 -3.01 -22.68
CA VAL A 213 12.33 -2.41 -21.58
C VAL A 213 12.76 -3.46 -20.56
N HIS A 214 12.06 -4.59 -20.46
CA HIS A 214 12.39 -5.68 -19.54
C HIS A 214 13.85 -6.17 -19.73
N GLU A 215 14.33 -6.25 -20.98
CA GLU A 215 15.72 -6.66 -21.27
C GLU A 215 16.75 -5.69 -20.69
N LYS A 216 16.43 -4.39 -20.61
CA LYS A 216 17.32 -3.35 -20.06
C LYS A 216 17.15 -3.16 -18.55
N SER A 217 15.93 -3.29 -18.04
CA SER A 217 15.60 -3.13 -16.63
C SER A 217 14.33 -3.89 -16.27
N ARG A 218 14.50 -4.93 -15.46
CA ARG A 218 13.40 -5.77 -14.94
C ARG A 218 12.31 -4.94 -14.26
N HIS A 219 12.71 -3.99 -13.41
CA HIS A 219 11.76 -3.14 -12.67
C HIS A 219 10.90 -2.27 -13.58
N MET A 220 11.49 -1.69 -14.64
CA MET A 220 10.74 -0.86 -15.58
C MET A 220 9.81 -1.71 -16.46
N GLY A 221 10.29 -2.87 -16.92
CA GLY A 221 9.46 -3.82 -17.67
C GLY A 221 8.22 -4.25 -16.87
N LEU A 222 8.39 -4.57 -15.58
CA LEU A 222 7.30 -4.90 -14.66
C LEU A 222 6.30 -3.74 -14.52
N VAL A 223 6.76 -2.50 -14.36
CA VAL A 223 5.87 -1.33 -14.24
C VAL A 223 4.99 -1.17 -15.49
N PHE A 224 5.57 -1.24 -16.68
CA PHE A 224 4.80 -1.13 -17.93
C PHE A 224 3.87 -2.33 -18.17
N PHE A 225 4.27 -3.53 -17.77
CA PHE A 225 3.40 -4.71 -17.79
C PHE A 225 2.19 -4.51 -16.88
N LEU A 226 2.39 -4.15 -15.60
CA LEU A 226 1.27 -3.87 -14.68
C LEU A 226 0.39 -2.73 -15.18
N LEU A 227 0.99 -1.67 -15.71
CA LEU A 227 0.26 -0.56 -16.30
C LEU A 227 -0.62 -1.01 -17.48
N SER A 228 -0.14 -1.91 -18.34
CA SER A 228 -0.95 -2.44 -19.44
C SER A 228 -2.19 -3.20 -18.95
N LEU A 229 -2.06 -3.97 -17.86
CA LEU A 229 -3.20 -4.68 -17.27
C LEU A 229 -4.23 -3.70 -16.70
N ILE A 230 -3.77 -2.63 -16.05
CA ILE A 230 -4.65 -1.58 -15.52
C ILE A 230 -5.38 -0.86 -16.66
N VAL A 231 -4.65 -0.47 -17.71
CA VAL A 231 -5.20 0.30 -18.83
C VAL A 231 -6.17 -0.52 -19.69
N TRP A 232 -5.98 -1.84 -19.76
CA TRP A 232 -6.88 -2.76 -20.49
C TRP A 232 -8.36 -2.66 -20.05
N TYR A 233 -8.60 -2.40 -18.77
CA TYR A 233 -9.94 -2.28 -18.16
C TYR A 233 -10.45 -0.85 -18.03
N MET A 234 -9.68 0.16 -18.45
CA MET A 234 -10.10 1.56 -18.35
C MET A 234 -11.38 1.88 -19.14
N PRO A 235 -11.62 1.33 -20.35
CA PRO A 235 -12.90 1.51 -21.05
C PRO A 235 -14.12 1.09 -20.22
N GLU A 236 -14.06 -0.08 -19.59
CA GLU A 236 -15.16 -0.61 -18.79
C GLU A 236 -15.34 0.20 -17.52
N LEU A 237 -14.25 0.55 -16.83
CA LEU A 237 -14.30 1.40 -15.64
C LEU A 237 -14.95 2.74 -15.97
N TYR A 238 -14.57 3.33 -17.10
CA TYR A 238 -15.15 4.57 -17.59
C TYR A 238 -16.64 4.38 -17.95
N GLY A 239 -16.98 3.31 -18.68
CA GLY A 239 -18.36 2.96 -19.00
C GLY A 239 -19.24 2.74 -17.77
N MET A 240 -18.70 2.19 -16.68
CA MET A 240 -19.42 2.01 -15.40
C MET A 240 -19.69 3.33 -14.69
N LEU A 241 -18.71 4.25 -14.69
CA LEU A 241 -18.86 5.57 -14.07
C LEU A 241 -19.93 6.42 -14.77
N TYR A 242 -20.14 6.19 -16.07
CA TYR A 242 -21.11 6.88 -16.91
C TYR A 242 -22.20 5.92 -17.44
N ALA A 243 -22.57 4.91 -16.64
CA ALA A 243 -23.39 3.75 -17.04
C ALA A 243 -24.77 4.07 -17.63
N GLU A 244 -25.32 5.26 -17.38
CA GLU A 244 -26.62 5.69 -17.92
C GLU A 244 -26.68 5.69 -19.45
N GLN A 245 -25.53 5.68 -20.15
CA GLN A 245 -25.47 5.83 -21.60
C GLN A 245 -25.26 4.53 -22.40
N TYR A 246 -24.77 3.43 -21.79
CA TYR A 246 -24.31 2.24 -22.56
C TYR A 246 -25.03 0.92 -22.28
N GLY A 247 -25.96 0.89 -21.31
CA GLY A 247 -26.69 -0.32 -20.92
C GLY A 247 -25.86 -1.25 -20.04
N GLU A 248 -26.42 -1.69 -18.91
CA GLU A 248 -25.68 -2.48 -17.92
C GLU A 248 -25.26 -3.86 -18.43
N MET A 249 -26.11 -4.49 -19.25
CA MET A 249 -25.89 -5.87 -19.73
C MET A 249 -24.75 -5.98 -20.75
N THR A 250 -24.65 -5.05 -21.69
CA THR A 250 -23.58 -4.99 -22.70
C THR A 250 -22.22 -4.81 -22.04
N LEU A 251 -22.13 -3.93 -21.04
CA LEU A 251 -20.91 -3.69 -20.29
C LEU A 251 -20.44 -4.91 -19.51
N GLN A 252 -21.36 -5.64 -18.86
CA GLN A 252 -21.05 -6.89 -18.16
C GLN A 252 -20.48 -7.97 -19.10
N TRP A 253 -21.11 -8.16 -20.28
CA TRP A 253 -20.62 -9.14 -21.26
C TRP A 253 -19.24 -8.77 -21.80
N MET A 254 -18.97 -7.50 -22.08
CA MET A 254 -17.66 -7.06 -22.56
C MET A 254 -16.57 -7.27 -21.51
N LEU A 255 -16.85 -6.94 -20.26
CA LEU A 255 -15.92 -7.17 -19.15
C LEU A 255 -15.61 -8.67 -19.00
N LEU A 256 -16.62 -9.54 -19.10
CA LEU A 256 -16.41 -11.00 -19.09
C LEU A 256 -15.54 -11.46 -20.26
N VAL A 257 -15.80 -10.99 -21.48
CA VAL A 257 -14.99 -11.33 -22.67
C VAL A 257 -13.54 -10.87 -22.48
N LYS A 258 -13.30 -9.67 -21.95
CA LYS A 258 -11.95 -9.16 -21.68
C LYS A 258 -11.22 -9.98 -20.63
N ILE A 259 -11.88 -10.36 -19.53
CA ILE A 259 -11.31 -11.23 -18.51
C ILE A 259 -10.92 -12.58 -19.11
N VAL A 260 -11.81 -13.22 -19.88
CA VAL A 260 -11.53 -14.52 -20.52
C VAL A 260 -10.37 -14.41 -21.51
N THR A 261 -10.34 -13.33 -22.29
CA THR A 261 -9.28 -13.07 -23.28
C THR A 261 -7.93 -12.87 -22.58
N GLU A 262 -7.88 -12.02 -21.56
CA GLU A 262 -6.67 -11.76 -20.80
C GLU A 262 -6.18 -13.02 -20.06
N ALA A 263 -7.07 -13.75 -19.39
CA ALA A 263 -6.72 -15.00 -18.71
C ALA A 263 -6.15 -16.03 -19.70
N SER A 264 -6.73 -16.14 -20.88
CA SER A 264 -6.24 -17.03 -21.94
C SER A 264 -4.85 -16.60 -22.43
N LEU A 265 -4.64 -15.30 -22.68
CA LEU A 265 -3.34 -14.75 -23.09
C LEU A 265 -2.26 -14.95 -22.03
N LEU A 266 -2.56 -14.63 -20.77
CA LEU A 266 -1.66 -14.86 -19.64
C LEU A 266 -1.35 -16.35 -19.47
N PHE A 267 -2.30 -17.25 -19.68
CA PHE A 267 -2.05 -18.68 -19.58
C PHE A 267 -1.13 -19.19 -20.71
N VAL A 268 -1.37 -18.75 -21.95
CA VAL A 268 -0.55 -19.10 -23.13
C VAL A 268 0.87 -18.58 -22.97
N TRP A 269 1.03 -17.34 -22.49
CA TRP A 269 2.34 -16.70 -22.29
C TRP A 269 2.92 -16.88 -20.89
N ARG A 270 2.39 -17.78 -20.06
CA ARG A 270 2.84 -17.98 -18.68
C ARG A 270 4.35 -18.11 -18.54
N LYS A 271 5.00 -18.88 -19.42
CA LYS A 271 6.46 -19.09 -19.36
C LYS A 271 7.27 -17.81 -19.55
N LYS A 272 6.71 -16.80 -20.23
CA LYS A 272 7.38 -15.54 -20.55
C LYS A 272 7.10 -14.48 -19.48
N TRP A 273 5.84 -14.25 -19.13
CA TRP A 273 5.51 -13.16 -18.19
C TRP A 273 5.85 -13.50 -16.74
N THR A 274 5.89 -14.78 -16.34
CA THR A 274 6.26 -15.14 -14.95
C THR A 274 7.71 -14.74 -14.63
N GLU A 275 8.59 -14.73 -15.63
CA GLU A 275 9.97 -14.24 -15.46
C GLU A 275 10.04 -12.74 -15.17
N TRP A 276 8.97 -11.99 -15.45
CA TRP A 276 8.93 -10.55 -15.21
C TRP A 276 8.51 -10.21 -13.78
N VAL A 277 7.78 -11.13 -13.14
CA VAL A 277 7.23 -10.96 -11.80
C VAL A 277 8.13 -11.55 -10.71
N VAL A 278 8.89 -12.60 -11.03
CA VAL A 278 9.83 -13.29 -10.11
C VAL A 278 11.23 -12.69 -10.20
#